data_AF-A0A3C0LA71-F1
#
_entry.id   AF-A0A3C0LA71-F1
#
_cell.length_a   1.000
_cell.length_b   1.000
_cell.length_c   1.000
_cell.angle_alpha   90.00
_cell.angle_beta   90.00
_cell.angle_gamma   90.00
#
_symmetry.space_group_name_H-M   'P 1'
#
loop_
_entity.id
_entity.type
_entity.pdbx_description
1 polymer ?
#
loop_
_entity_poly.entity_id
_entity_poly.type
_entity_poly.pdbx_seq_one_letter_code
_entity_poly.pdbx_strand_id
1 'polypeptide(L)'
;MEPIYNQKGLTVGWLKEDVIYNIDGTPCAFIRNDNIFNYEGDYLARLDRGFFRDINGDAVAFMRGASGGPIPPVPEVAPVPPIPAIPPIPPIPAVPPVSPIHSLNWSNISWEEFLKGGF
;
A
#
# COMPACT_ATOMS: atom_id res chain seq x y z
N MET A 1 -0.05 16.46 -2.64
CA MET A 1 -0.98 15.32 -2.52
C MET A 1 -1.54 15.08 -3.88
N GLU A 2 -1.39 13.86 -4.39
CA GLU A 2 -1.99 13.41 -5.63
C GLU A 2 -3.35 12.77 -5.33
N PRO A 3 -4.40 13.08 -6.09
CA PRO A 3 -5.73 12.51 -5.87
C PRO A 3 -5.82 11.05 -6.28
N ILE A 4 -6.52 10.27 -5.47
CA ILE A 4 -6.91 8.88 -5.74
C ILE A 4 -8.38 8.87 -6.12
N TYR A 5 -8.72 8.29 -7.26
CA TYR A 5 -10.06 8.25 -7.81
C TYR A 5 -10.68 6.85 -7.72
N ASN A 6 -11.96 6.77 -7.40
CA ASN A 6 -12.72 5.52 -7.51
C ASN A 6 -13.14 5.23 -8.96
N GLN A 7 -13.79 4.09 -9.20
CA GLN A 7 -14.31 3.69 -10.52
C GLN A 7 -15.29 4.67 -11.20
N LYS A 8 -15.78 5.70 -10.49
CA LYS A 8 -16.64 6.77 -11.04
C LYS A 8 -15.87 8.06 -11.36
N GLY A 9 -14.56 8.10 -11.11
CA GLY A 9 -13.72 9.29 -11.29
C GLY A 9 -13.83 10.30 -10.15
N LEU A 10 -14.45 9.91 -9.02
CA LEU A 10 -14.57 10.77 -7.84
C LEU A 10 -13.36 10.63 -6.94
N THR A 11 -12.90 11.74 -6.37
CA THR A 11 -11.76 11.77 -5.44
C THR A 11 -12.18 11.12 -4.12
N VAL A 12 -11.49 10.04 -3.72
CA VAL A 12 -11.79 9.29 -2.49
C VAL A 12 -10.67 9.32 -1.45
N GLY A 13 -9.50 9.82 -1.84
CA GLY A 13 -8.35 9.95 -0.96
C GLY A 13 -7.18 10.61 -1.65
N TRP A 14 -6.04 10.63 -0.97
CA TRP A 14 -4.83 11.29 -1.42
C TRP A 14 -3.62 10.39 -1.24
N LEU A 15 -2.68 10.45 -2.19
CA LEU A 15 -1.34 9.93 -2.05
C LEU A 15 -0.37 11.09 -1.83
N LYS A 16 0.56 10.97 -0.89
CA LYS A 16 1.70 11.87 -0.78
C LYS A 16 2.91 11.05 -0.37
N GLU A 17 3.94 11.07 -1.22
CA GLU A 17 5.10 10.18 -1.07
C GLU A 17 4.60 8.73 -1.01
N ASP A 18 4.87 8.02 0.08
CA ASP A 18 4.42 6.64 0.28
C ASP A 18 3.21 6.52 1.23
N VAL A 19 2.55 7.62 1.58
CA VAL A 19 1.43 7.61 2.54
C VAL A 19 0.11 7.88 1.84
N ILE A 20 -0.88 7.03 2.11
CA ILE A 20 -2.25 7.16 1.66
C ILE A 20 -3.08 7.80 2.76
N TYR A 21 -3.84 8.82 2.38
CA TYR A 21 -4.69 9.60 3.25
C TYR A 21 -6.15 9.48 2.81
N ASN A 22 -7.05 9.45 3.79
CA ASN A 22 -8.47 9.65 3.58
C ASN A 22 -8.76 11.07 3.06
N ILE A 23 -9.97 11.29 2.56
CA ILE A 23 -10.38 12.58 1.98
C ILE A 23 -10.21 13.77 2.94
N ASP A 24 -10.30 13.52 4.26
CA ASP A 24 -10.14 14.49 5.35
C ASP A 24 -8.67 14.79 5.71
N GLY A 25 -7.71 14.08 5.11
CA GLY A 25 -6.28 14.27 5.37
C GLY A 25 -5.74 13.40 6.50
N THR A 26 -6.54 12.47 7.02
CA THR A 26 -6.12 11.47 8.00
C THR A 26 -5.34 10.35 7.31
N PRO A 27 -4.11 10.02 7.72
CA PRO A 27 -3.34 8.93 7.15
C PRO A 27 -4.01 7.58 7.48
N CYS A 28 -4.20 6.72 6.48
CA CYS A 28 -4.90 5.44 6.65
C CYS A 28 -4.11 4.21 6.17
N ALA A 29 -3.17 4.38 5.25
CA ALA A 29 -2.31 3.29 4.77
C ALA A 29 -0.96 3.83 4.28
N PHE A 30 0.00 2.94 4.04
CA PHE A 30 1.30 3.29 3.47
C PHE A 30 1.75 2.28 2.41
N ILE A 31 2.66 2.70 1.53
CA ILE A 31 3.21 1.94 0.42
C ILE A 31 4.64 1.51 0.77
N ARG A 32 4.97 0.25 0.50
CA ARG A 32 6.34 -0.28 0.57
C ARG A 32 6.55 -1.33 -0.51
N ASN A 33 7.51 -1.11 -1.40
CA ASN A 33 7.80 -1.98 -2.54
C ASN A 33 6.52 -2.29 -3.36
N ASP A 34 5.78 -1.25 -3.75
CA ASP A 34 4.47 -1.31 -4.42
C ASP A 34 3.32 -1.92 -3.61
N ASN A 35 3.57 -2.55 -2.47
CA ASN A 35 2.54 -3.15 -1.63
C ASN A 35 1.98 -2.12 -0.65
N ILE A 36 0.68 -2.17 -0.40
CA ILE A 36 -0.06 -1.24 0.44
C ILE A 36 -0.46 -1.96 1.72
N PHE A 37 -0.16 -1.33 2.86
CA PHE A 37 -0.43 -1.85 4.19
C PHE A 37 -1.21 -0.85 5.04
N ASN A 38 -2.06 -1.33 5.95
CA ASN A 38 -2.58 -0.50 7.03
C ASN A 38 -1.47 -0.27 8.10
N TYR A 39 -1.74 0.59 9.08
CA TYR A 39 -0.79 0.84 10.18
C TYR A 39 -0.70 -0.29 11.21
N GLU A 40 -1.52 -1.34 11.11
CA GLU A 40 -1.41 -2.58 11.89
C GLU A 40 -0.43 -3.56 11.24
N GLY A 41 -0.02 -3.31 9.99
CA GLY A 41 0.91 -4.13 9.22
C GLY A 41 0.24 -5.12 8.25
N ASP A 42 -1.09 -5.11 8.16
CA ASP A 42 -1.84 -5.98 7.26
C ASP A 42 -1.70 -5.54 5.81
N TYR A 43 -1.48 -6.49 4.93
CA TYR A 43 -1.50 -6.27 3.49
C TYR A 43 -2.93 -6.00 3.00
N LEU A 44 -3.12 -4.88 2.28
CA LEU A 44 -4.42 -4.46 1.76
C LEU A 44 -4.52 -4.65 0.24
N ALA A 45 -3.50 -4.23 -0.48
CA ALA A 45 -3.54 -4.04 -1.92
C ALA A 45 -2.12 -3.85 -2.50
N ARG A 46 -2.03 -3.74 -3.83
CA ARG A 46 -0.81 -3.35 -4.54
C ARG A 46 -1.06 -2.13 -5.43
N LEU A 47 -0.13 -1.19 -5.47
CA LEU A 47 -0.08 -0.13 -6.48
C LEU A 47 0.66 -0.65 -7.73
N ASP A 48 -0.03 -0.79 -8.85
CA ASP A 48 0.57 -1.21 -10.14
C ASP A 48 0.15 -0.24 -11.25
N ARG A 49 1.12 0.42 -11.89
CA ARG A 49 0.91 1.32 -13.03
C ARG A 49 -0.23 2.33 -12.83
N GLY A 50 -0.33 2.88 -11.61
CA GLY A 50 -1.34 3.86 -11.21
C GLY A 50 -2.70 3.27 -10.79
N PHE A 51 -2.85 1.95 -10.72
CA PHE A 51 -4.02 1.28 -10.16
C PHE A 51 -3.75 0.73 -8.77
N PHE A 52 -4.68 0.95 -7.85
CA PHE A 52 -4.75 0.25 -6.57
C PHE A 52 -5.52 -1.05 -6.78
N ARG A 53 -4.82 -2.19 -6.69
CA ARG A 53 -5.35 -3.51 -6.97
C ARG A 53 -5.53 -4.32 -5.69
N ASP A 54 -6.69 -4.94 -5.54
CA ASP A 54 -6.96 -5.81 -4.39
C ASP A 54 -6.15 -7.12 -4.44
N ILE A 55 -6.40 -8.00 -3.47
CA ILE A 55 -5.73 -9.31 -3.38
C ILE A 55 -5.99 -10.23 -4.58
N ASN A 56 -7.09 -10.02 -5.33
CA ASN A 56 -7.43 -10.77 -6.54
C ASN A 56 -6.81 -10.15 -7.81
N GLY A 57 -6.22 -8.96 -7.68
CA GLY A 57 -5.64 -8.18 -8.79
C GLY A 57 -6.64 -7.22 -9.45
N ASP A 58 -7.86 -7.12 -8.94
CA ASP A 58 -8.91 -6.25 -9.47
C ASP A 58 -8.66 -4.79 -9.07
N ALA A 59 -8.89 -3.87 -9.99
CA ALA A 59 -8.67 -2.45 -9.76
C ALA A 59 -9.80 -1.85 -8.90
N VAL A 60 -9.45 -1.33 -7.72
CA VAL A 60 -10.39 -0.68 -6.76
C VAL A 60 -10.39 0.83 -6.92
N ALA A 61 -9.22 1.41 -7.21
CA ALA A 61 -9.02 2.83 -7.40
C ALA A 61 -7.89 3.09 -8.41
N PHE A 62 -7.76 4.33 -8.87
CA PHE A 62 -6.74 4.71 -9.83
C PHE A 62 -6.22 6.14 -9.61
N MET A 63 -5.05 6.42 -10.19
CA MET A 63 -4.44 7.74 -10.27
C MET A 63 -4.44 8.26 -11.70
N ARG A 64 -4.24 9.56 -11.87
CA ARG A 64 -4.10 10.16 -13.20
C ARG A 64 -2.93 9.49 -13.94
N GLY A 65 -3.17 9.05 -15.17
CA GLY A 65 -2.18 8.34 -16.00
C GLY A 65 -2.13 6.82 -15.76
N ALA A 66 -3.05 6.26 -14.99
CA ALA A 66 -3.14 4.81 -14.80
C ALA A 66 -3.30 4.06 -16.14
N SER A 67 -2.59 2.94 -16.29
CA SER A 67 -2.55 2.15 -17.52
C SER A 67 -2.41 0.64 -17.25
N GLY A 68 -2.65 -0.19 -18.27
CA GLY A 68 -2.56 -1.65 -18.12
C GLY A 68 -3.70 -2.28 -17.31
N GLY A 69 -4.85 -1.60 -17.22
CA GLY A 69 -6.04 -2.03 -16.51
C GLY A 69 -7.33 -1.58 -17.23
N PRO A 70 -8.49 -1.56 -16.54
CA PRO A 70 -9.73 -1.03 -17.12
C PRO A 70 -9.56 0.43 -17.55
N ILE A 71 -10.30 0.85 -18.57
CA ILE A 71 -10.24 2.24 -19.06
C ILE A 71 -10.79 3.16 -17.95
N PRO A 72 -9.97 4.06 -17.36
CA PRO A 72 -10.45 4.93 -16.30
C PRO A 72 -11.49 5.92 -16.84
N PRO A 73 -12.52 6.28 -16.05
CA PRO A 73 -13.40 7.40 -16.39
C PRO A 73 -12.62 8.71 -16.36
N VAL A 74 -13.21 9.76 -16.95
CA VAL A 74 -12.67 11.12 -16.82
C VAL A 74 -12.75 11.54 -15.35
N PRO A 75 -11.61 11.88 -14.70
CA PRO A 75 -11.63 12.32 -13.31
C PRO A 75 -12.33 13.67 -13.14
N GLU A 76 -13.03 13.84 -12.03
CA GLU A 76 -13.57 15.14 -11.65
C GLU A 76 -12.46 16.14 -11.32
N VAL A 77 -12.83 17.42 -11.16
CA VAL A 77 -11.93 18.41 -10.55
C VAL A 77 -11.82 18.07 -9.07
N ALA A 78 -10.65 17.57 -8.67
CA ALA A 78 -10.40 17.23 -7.27
C ALA A 78 -10.58 18.46 -6.35
N PRO A 79 -11.12 18.28 -5.14
CA PRO A 79 -11.22 19.35 -4.16
C PRO A 79 -9.83 19.84 -3.73
N VAL A 80 -9.76 20.95 -3.00
CA VAL A 80 -8.49 21.40 -2.40
C VAL A 80 -8.07 20.34 -1.36
N PRO A 81 -6.86 19.76 -1.46
CA PRO A 81 -6.41 18.76 -0.50
C PRO A 81 -6.27 19.39 0.89
N PRO A 82 -6.64 18.66 1.95
CA PRO A 82 -6.50 19.12 3.33
C PRO A 82 -5.03 19.22 3.73
N ILE A 83 -4.77 19.89 4.86
CA ILE A 83 -3.44 19.86 5.49
C ILE A 83 -3.23 18.43 6.03
N PRO A 84 -2.19 17.70 5.60
CA PRO A 84 -1.96 16.32 6.05
C PRO A 84 -1.75 16.26 7.56
N ALA A 85 -2.45 15.36 8.25
CA ALA A 85 -2.09 15.02 9.63
C ALA A 85 -0.73 14.30 9.67
N ILE A 86 -0.03 14.44 10.79
CA ILE A 86 1.27 13.77 11.00
C ILE A 86 1.01 12.26 11.11
N PRO A 87 1.61 11.42 10.27
CA PRO A 87 1.43 9.97 10.35
C PRO A 87 1.99 9.41 11.66
N PRO A 88 1.40 8.32 12.20
CA PRO A 88 1.94 7.66 13.37
C PRO A 88 3.35 7.14 13.07
N ILE A 89 4.20 7.14 14.08
CA ILE A 89 5.56 6.61 13.96
C ILE A 89 5.45 5.09 13.82
N PRO A 90 6.02 4.47 12.77
CA PRO A 90 6.07 3.02 12.66
C PRO A 90 6.72 2.40 13.90
N PRO A 91 6.26 1.24 14.38
CA PRO A 91 6.84 0.61 15.56
C PRO A 91 8.33 0.35 15.34
N ILE A 92 9.10 0.52 16.41
CA ILE A 92 10.54 0.24 16.40
C ILE A 92 10.72 -1.29 16.27
N PRO A 93 11.38 -1.80 15.23
CA PRO A 93 11.66 -3.22 15.10
C PRO A 93 12.53 -3.70 16.26
N ALA A 94 12.28 -4.91 16.76
CA ALA A 94 13.17 -5.54 17.73
C ALA A 94 14.59 -5.72 17.16
N VAL A 95 15.60 -5.70 18.03
CA VAL A 95 16.98 -5.97 17.62
C VAL A 95 17.05 -7.41 17.09
N PRO A 96 17.44 -7.62 15.82
CA PRO A 96 17.52 -8.96 15.26
C PRO A 96 18.63 -9.77 15.96
N PRO A 97 18.49 -11.10 16.07
CA PRO A 97 19.56 -11.95 16.57
C PRO A 97 20.79 -11.88 15.64
N VAL A 98 21.96 -12.22 16.18
CA VAL A 98 23.19 -12.35 15.39
C VAL A 98 22.94 -13.40 14.30
N SER A 99 23.25 -13.04 13.05
CA SER A 99 23.03 -13.91 11.91
C SER A 99 23.83 -15.22 12.04
N PRO A 100 23.20 -16.39 11.87
CA PRO A 100 23.91 -17.66 11.89
C PRO A 100 24.81 -17.83 10.66
N ILE A 101 25.81 -18.70 10.75
CA ILE A 101 26.63 -19.09 9.60
C ILE A 101 25.74 -19.82 8.60
N HIS A 102 25.82 -19.44 7.32
CA HIS A 102 25.02 -20.05 6.26
C HIS A 102 25.32 -21.55 6.13
N SER A 103 24.25 -22.36 6.14
CA SER A 103 24.33 -23.79 5.83
C SER A 103 24.16 -24.04 4.33
N LEU A 104 24.57 -25.23 3.86
CA LEU A 104 24.33 -25.68 2.47
C LEU A 104 23.02 -26.47 2.31
N ASN A 105 22.17 -26.52 3.35
CA ASN A 105 20.93 -27.29 3.36
C ASN A 105 19.71 -26.40 3.04
N TRP A 106 18.67 -26.99 2.46
CA TRP A 106 17.34 -26.38 2.38
C TRP A 106 16.63 -26.45 3.73
N SER A 107 15.80 -25.44 4.04
CA SER A 107 14.94 -25.50 5.22
C SER A 107 13.83 -26.53 5.01
N ASN A 108 13.45 -27.25 6.06
CA ASN A 108 12.33 -28.21 6.02
C ASN A 108 10.96 -27.53 6.26
N ILE A 109 10.93 -26.23 6.53
CA ILE A 109 9.69 -25.47 6.69
C ILE A 109 9.16 -25.04 5.31
N SER A 110 7.83 -25.02 5.17
CA SER A 110 7.20 -24.47 3.96
C SER A 110 7.33 -22.95 3.90
N TRP A 111 7.11 -22.38 2.72
CA TRP A 111 7.05 -20.92 2.54
C TRP A 111 5.96 -20.28 3.41
N GLU A 112 4.82 -20.96 3.51
CA GLU A 112 3.67 -20.53 4.31
C GLU A 112 3.94 -20.58 5.81
N GLU A 113 4.74 -21.54 6.28
CA GLU A 113 5.20 -21.63 7.67
C GLU A 113 6.23 -20.54 7.99
N PHE A 114 7.14 -20.24 7.06
CA PHE A 114 8.13 -19.16 7.20
C PHE A 114 7.46 -17.79 7.42
N LEU A 115 6.44 -17.45 6.63
CA LEU A 115 5.72 -16.16 6.73
C LEU A 115 4.96 -15.98 8.06
N LYS A 116 4.66 -17.06 8.77
CA LYS A 116 3.99 -17.03 10.09
C LYS A 116 4.96 -16.90 11.26
N GLY A 117 6.25 -16.75 10.98
CA GLY A 117 7.30 -16.75 12.02
C GLY A 117 7.65 -18.15 12.50
N GLY A 118 7.49 -19.18 11.65
CA GLY A 118 7.87 -20.55 11.98
C GLY A 118 9.38 -20.68 12.16
N PHE A 119 9.80 -20.96 13.39
CA PHE A 119 11.11 -21.45 13.78
C PHE A 119 10.95 -22.64 14.73
#